data_AF-A0A6B3HLL9-F1
#
_entry.id   AF-A0A6B3HLL9-F1
#
_cell.length_a   1.000
_cell.length_b   1.000
_cell.length_c   1.000
_cell.angle_alpha   90.00
_cell.angle_beta   90.00
_cell.angle_gamma   90.00
#
_symmetry.space_group_name_H-M   'P 1'
#
loop_
_entity.id
_entity.type
_entity.pdbx_description
1 polymer ?
#
loop_
_entity_poly.entity_id
_entity_poly.type
_entity_poly.pdbx_seq_one_letter_code
_entity_poly.pdbx_strand_id
1 'polypeptide(L)'
;MAHLHKQFDDLLTLINVDPDVLTATRERLALARKLAEQHPEGRTSYSSGSIPVGTHIQPHAGAVSDGDGGIILDRVRHPELGPDGEGEAPHAVTDELVAFIGPRLRDPERTPSYPKARVYTSRRGLKIHFGAPVNGTDVTVDLIVALRRREGRGLWIPDLERAPGSKNAWSASDPQGHVELLTSGADALRRTRRRAIRILKAWNAQATKPGFSSHQLSVWAYEFVEPRMGLVGAVHTVLLEAALRLQRGEPTKDPRSVSPDLKPLIPDADAERRLRVAADKLAKAIADPDDIDTVAEVLEHLFPKTMRERERAFSAASTPLSTTASLGLAGASLLLPKTRSWREDTAVER
;
A
#
# COMPACT_ATOMS: atom_id res chain seq x y z
N MET A 1 -1.15 29.55 -3.93
CA MET A 1 -0.84 28.36 -3.12
C MET A 1 0.68 28.33 -3.01
N ALA A 2 1.24 28.28 -1.80
CA ALA A 2 2.69 28.37 -1.61
C ALA A 2 3.44 27.17 -2.24
N HIS A 3 4.70 27.36 -2.61
CA HIS A 3 5.50 26.41 -3.38
C HIS A 3 5.57 25.01 -2.73
N LEU A 4 5.80 24.95 -1.42
CA LEU A 4 5.84 23.71 -0.63
C LEU A 4 4.57 22.86 -0.80
N HIS A 5 3.40 23.49 -0.74
CA HIS A 5 2.12 22.79 -0.85
C HIS A 5 1.95 22.17 -2.23
N LYS A 6 2.32 22.90 -3.29
CA LYS A 6 2.30 22.39 -4.66
C LYS A 6 3.24 21.19 -4.79
N GLN A 7 4.44 21.25 -4.22
CA GLN A 7 5.37 20.11 -4.30
C GLN A 7 4.85 18.86 -3.56
N PHE A 8 4.14 19.01 -2.46
CA PHE A 8 3.51 17.87 -1.77
C PHE A 8 2.34 17.27 -2.57
N ASP A 9 1.61 18.10 -3.33
CA ASP A 9 0.59 17.64 -4.28
C ASP A 9 1.22 16.92 -5.49
N ASP A 10 2.33 17.44 -6.01
CA ASP A 10 3.11 16.81 -7.08
C ASP A 10 3.71 15.48 -6.60
N LEU A 11 4.25 15.43 -5.37
CA LEU A 11 4.76 14.21 -4.74
C LEU A 11 3.67 13.13 -4.63
N LEU A 12 2.46 13.50 -4.24
CA LEU A 12 1.34 12.56 -4.20
C LEU A 12 1.07 11.92 -5.56
N THR A 13 1.21 12.70 -6.64
CA THR A 13 1.04 12.20 -8.00
C THR A 13 2.13 11.17 -8.33
N LEU A 14 3.37 11.41 -7.91
CA LEU A 14 4.50 10.50 -8.13
C LEU A 14 4.38 9.17 -7.37
N ILE A 15 3.79 9.16 -6.17
CA ILE A 15 3.71 7.97 -5.32
C ILE A 15 2.37 7.23 -5.42
N ASN A 16 1.38 7.81 -6.11
CA ASN A 16 0.10 7.15 -6.32
C ASN A 16 0.32 5.93 -7.22
N VAL A 17 -0.40 4.86 -6.90
CA VAL A 17 -0.39 3.67 -7.75
C VAL A 17 -1.05 4.02 -9.08
N ASP A 18 -0.45 3.52 -10.16
CA ASP A 18 -1.04 3.57 -11.48
C ASP A 18 -2.51 3.06 -11.42
N PRO A 19 -3.48 3.78 -12.00
CA PRO A 19 -4.89 3.41 -11.91
C PRO A 19 -5.22 2.00 -12.43
N ASP A 20 -4.51 1.54 -13.48
CA ASP A 20 -4.71 0.20 -14.05
C ASP A 20 -4.13 -0.87 -13.12
N VAL A 21 -2.96 -0.59 -12.53
CA VAL A 21 -2.35 -1.46 -11.51
C VAL A 21 -3.25 -1.58 -10.29
N LEU A 22 -3.82 -0.48 -9.80
CA LEU A 22 -4.74 -0.48 -8.66
C LEU A 22 -6.03 -1.26 -8.98
N THR A 23 -6.56 -1.10 -10.19
CA THR A 23 -7.75 -1.84 -10.66
C THR A 23 -7.46 -3.32 -10.71
N ALA A 24 -6.36 -3.73 -11.36
CA ALA A 24 -5.94 -5.12 -11.42
C ALA A 24 -5.70 -5.71 -10.02
N THR A 25 -5.14 -4.93 -9.09
CA THR A 25 -4.93 -5.38 -7.70
C THR A 25 -6.26 -5.66 -6.98
N ARG A 26 -7.26 -4.81 -7.17
CA ARG A 26 -8.61 -5.04 -6.61
C ARG A 26 -9.27 -6.28 -7.19
N GLU A 27 -9.24 -6.43 -8.51
CA GLU A 27 -9.85 -7.56 -9.22
C GLU A 27 -9.19 -8.88 -8.83
N ARG A 28 -7.86 -8.92 -8.78
CA ARG A 28 -7.07 -10.10 -8.40
C ARG A 28 -7.29 -10.48 -6.94
N LEU A 29 -7.37 -9.50 -6.03
CA LEU A 29 -7.72 -9.74 -4.63
C LEU A 29 -9.15 -10.31 -4.51
N ALA A 30 -10.11 -9.74 -5.25
CA ALA A 30 -11.48 -10.23 -5.26
C ALA A 30 -11.57 -11.67 -5.80
N LEU A 31 -10.83 -11.98 -6.86
CA LEU A 31 -10.74 -13.33 -7.42
C LEU A 31 -10.16 -14.32 -6.41
N ALA A 32 -9.01 -13.99 -5.79
CA ALA A 32 -8.38 -14.85 -4.79
C ALA A 32 -9.31 -15.17 -3.62
N ARG A 33 -10.02 -14.15 -3.11
CA ARG A 33 -11.01 -14.31 -2.04
C ARG A 33 -12.20 -15.17 -2.46
N LYS A 34 -12.74 -14.94 -3.65
CA LYS A 34 -13.85 -15.73 -4.20
C LYS A 34 -13.45 -17.20 -4.34
N LEU A 35 -12.24 -17.50 -4.82
CA LEU A 35 -11.74 -18.87 -4.90
C LEU A 35 -11.57 -19.49 -3.52
N ALA A 36 -11.05 -18.75 -2.54
CA ALA A 36 -10.91 -19.26 -1.18
C ALA A 36 -12.26 -19.56 -0.50
N GLU A 37 -13.29 -18.75 -0.77
CA GLU A 37 -14.66 -19.01 -0.28
C GLU A 37 -15.32 -20.24 -0.92
N GLN A 38 -14.84 -20.70 -2.07
CA GLN A 38 -15.30 -21.95 -2.69
C GLN A 38 -14.61 -23.19 -2.11
N HIS A 39 -13.56 -23.02 -1.31
CA HIS A 39 -12.91 -24.13 -0.62
C HIS A 39 -13.86 -24.68 0.46
N PRO A 40 -13.96 -26.00 0.66
CA PRO A 40 -14.81 -26.59 1.70
C PRO A 40 -14.57 -25.98 3.09
N GLU A 41 -13.31 -25.71 3.43
CA GLU A 41 -12.93 -25.14 4.74
C GLU A 41 -13.12 -23.61 4.84
N GLY A 42 -13.33 -22.93 3.73
CA GLY A 42 -13.54 -21.49 3.68
C GLY A 42 -14.97 -21.11 4.04
N ARG A 43 -15.17 -20.18 4.98
CA ARG A 43 -16.52 -19.71 5.35
C ARG A 43 -16.86 -18.35 4.76
N THR A 44 -15.99 -17.36 4.96
CA THR A 44 -16.21 -16.00 4.47
C THR A 44 -14.89 -15.26 4.37
N SER A 45 -14.72 -14.42 3.36
CA SER A 45 -13.53 -13.61 3.19
C SER A 45 -13.69 -12.21 3.79
N TYR A 46 -12.57 -11.52 4.02
CA TYR A 46 -12.57 -10.14 4.49
C TYR A 46 -11.59 -9.26 3.70
N SER A 47 -11.92 -7.98 3.62
CA SER A 47 -11.04 -6.93 3.08
C SER A 47 -10.14 -6.40 4.19
N SER A 48 -8.88 -6.12 3.89
CA SER A 48 -7.95 -5.51 4.85
C SER A 48 -6.91 -4.63 4.16
N GLY A 49 -6.04 -4.02 4.97
CA GLY A 49 -4.87 -3.33 4.46
C GLY A 49 -5.17 -2.04 3.70
N SER A 50 -4.25 -1.68 2.80
CA SER A 50 -4.15 -0.31 2.27
C SER A 50 -5.15 0.02 1.17
N ILE A 51 -5.68 -0.98 0.46
CA ILE A 51 -6.64 -0.81 -0.65
C ILE A 51 -7.99 -0.27 -0.16
N PRO A 52 -8.72 -0.94 0.76
CA PRO A 52 -10.00 -0.43 1.25
C PRO A 52 -9.86 0.87 2.05
N VAL A 53 -8.69 1.11 2.66
CA VAL A 53 -8.41 2.37 3.38
C VAL A 53 -8.11 3.53 2.41
N GLY A 54 -7.64 3.25 1.19
CA GLY A 54 -7.24 4.27 0.22
C GLY A 54 -5.86 4.87 0.50
N THR A 55 -4.94 4.04 1.00
CA THR A 55 -3.55 4.41 1.36
C THR A 55 -2.51 3.55 0.64
N HIS A 56 -2.92 2.86 -0.42
CA HIS A 56 -2.04 2.10 -1.29
C HIS A 56 -1.12 3.06 -2.06
N ILE A 57 0.17 2.71 -2.18
CA ILE A 57 1.20 3.54 -2.83
C ILE A 57 2.12 2.68 -3.68
N GLN A 58 2.76 3.33 -4.66
CA GLN A 58 3.83 2.77 -5.47
C GLN A 58 5.02 3.73 -5.30
N PRO A 59 5.86 3.52 -4.27
CA PRO A 59 6.84 4.52 -3.84
C PRO A 59 7.97 4.74 -4.85
N HIS A 60 8.19 3.79 -5.75
CA HIS A 60 9.20 3.84 -6.78
C HIS A 60 8.87 2.88 -7.95
N ALA A 61 9.55 3.04 -9.07
CA ALA A 61 9.41 2.15 -10.22
C ALA A 61 9.73 0.70 -9.84
N GLY A 62 8.94 -0.25 -10.35
CA GLY A 62 9.09 -1.69 -10.05
C GLY A 62 8.73 -2.10 -8.62
N ALA A 63 8.18 -1.21 -7.79
CA ALA A 63 7.60 -1.62 -6.52
C ALA A 63 6.40 -2.56 -6.77
N VAL A 64 6.35 -3.68 -6.05
CA VAL A 64 5.27 -4.64 -6.16
C VAL A 64 3.97 -4.05 -5.60
N SER A 65 2.87 -4.28 -6.30
CA SER A 65 1.53 -3.90 -5.86
C SER A 65 0.89 -5.05 -5.07
N ASP A 66 0.80 -4.89 -3.75
CA ASP A 66 0.31 -5.94 -2.84
C ASP A 66 -1.14 -5.67 -2.39
N GLY A 67 -2.02 -6.63 -2.64
CA GLY A 67 -3.40 -6.65 -2.15
C GLY A 67 -3.57 -7.52 -0.90
N ASP A 68 -3.97 -6.92 0.21
CA ASP A 68 -4.21 -7.63 1.48
C ASP A 68 -5.68 -8.02 1.67
N GLY A 69 -5.94 -9.29 1.95
CA GLY A 69 -7.23 -9.76 2.41
C GLY A 69 -7.10 -11.03 3.21
N GLY A 70 -8.21 -11.72 3.43
CA GLY A 70 -8.13 -13.04 4.03
C GLY A 70 -9.40 -13.85 3.91
N ILE A 71 -9.28 -15.09 4.37
CA ILE A 71 -10.35 -16.07 4.49
C ILE A 71 -10.49 -16.42 5.98
N ILE A 72 -11.74 -16.44 6.45
CA ILE A 72 -12.10 -16.90 7.78
C ILE A 72 -12.53 -18.36 7.65
N LEU A 73 -11.80 -19.24 8.35
CA LEU A 73 -12.14 -20.66 8.46
C LEU A 73 -13.34 -20.85 9.39
N ASP A 74 -14.08 -21.94 9.19
CA ASP A 74 -15.18 -22.29 10.10
C ASP A 74 -14.66 -22.96 11.38
N ARG A 75 -14.72 -22.25 12.51
CA ARG A 75 -14.31 -22.77 13.81
C ARG A 75 -15.09 -24.03 14.24
N VAL A 76 -16.30 -24.24 13.73
CA VAL A 76 -17.07 -25.47 14.03
C VAL A 76 -16.43 -26.69 13.37
N ARG A 77 -15.81 -26.53 12.21
CA ARG A 77 -15.09 -27.59 11.48
C ARG A 77 -13.66 -27.77 11.97
N HIS A 78 -13.10 -26.73 12.55
CA HIS A 78 -11.75 -26.70 13.09
C HIS A 78 -11.72 -26.29 14.57
N PRO A 79 -12.33 -27.07 15.47
CA PRO A 79 -12.37 -26.74 16.90
C PRO A 79 -10.98 -26.69 17.56
N GLU A 80 -10.02 -27.44 17.04
CA GLU A 80 -8.64 -27.56 17.52
C GLU A 80 -7.76 -26.33 17.20
N LEU A 81 -8.11 -25.58 16.15
CA LEU A 81 -7.26 -24.50 15.66
C LEU A 81 -7.31 -23.23 16.54
N GLY A 82 -6.13 -22.64 16.72
CA GLY A 82 -5.97 -21.33 17.34
C GLY A 82 -6.14 -21.31 18.85
N PRO A 83 -5.94 -20.13 19.47
CA PRO A 83 -5.88 -20.01 20.93
C PRO A 83 -7.21 -20.30 21.66
N ASP A 84 -8.35 -20.26 20.97
CA ASP A 84 -9.64 -20.64 21.55
C ASP A 84 -9.94 -22.15 21.40
N GLY A 85 -9.03 -22.90 20.77
CA GLY A 85 -9.02 -24.36 20.65
C GLY A 85 -7.81 -24.94 21.39
N GLU A 86 -7.11 -25.88 20.76
CA GLU A 86 -5.91 -26.54 21.29
C GLU A 86 -4.60 -25.82 20.88
N GLY A 87 -4.70 -24.65 20.24
CA GLY A 87 -3.55 -23.86 19.81
C GLY A 87 -2.90 -24.34 18.51
N GLU A 88 -3.51 -25.30 17.81
CA GLU A 88 -2.99 -25.83 16.56
C GLU A 88 -2.95 -24.73 15.48
N ALA A 89 -1.91 -24.77 14.63
CA ALA A 89 -1.72 -23.83 13.53
C ALA A 89 -2.31 -24.40 12.23
N PRO A 90 -2.83 -23.57 11.32
CA PRO A 90 -3.61 -24.05 10.18
C PRO A 90 -2.72 -24.46 8.99
N HIS A 91 -1.59 -25.13 9.23
CA HIS A 91 -0.63 -25.50 8.18
C HIS A 91 -1.29 -26.39 7.11
N ALA A 92 -1.94 -27.48 7.53
CA ALA A 92 -2.61 -28.41 6.61
C ALA A 92 -3.68 -27.71 5.76
N VAL A 93 -4.59 -26.96 6.40
CA VAL A 93 -5.64 -26.20 5.68
C VAL A 93 -5.04 -25.15 4.75
N THR A 94 -3.92 -24.52 5.13
CA THR A 94 -3.24 -23.54 4.27
C THR A 94 -2.64 -24.22 3.03
N ASP A 95 -1.99 -25.38 3.19
CA ASP A 95 -1.42 -26.14 2.09
C ASP A 95 -2.52 -26.68 1.14
N GLU A 96 -3.66 -27.10 1.69
CA GLU A 96 -4.85 -27.47 0.91
C GLU A 96 -5.40 -26.29 0.12
N LEU A 97 -5.52 -25.10 0.73
CA LEU A 97 -5.92 -23.88 0.03
C LEU A 97 -4.94 -23.53 -1.11
N VAL A 98 -3.63 -23.70 -0.90
CA VAL A 98 -2.61 -23.50 -1.95
C VAL A 98 -2.85 -24.47 -3.12
N ALA A 99 -3.02 -25.76 -2.81
CA ALA A 99 -3.28 -26.81 -3.79
C ALA A 99 -4.62 -26.62 -4.51
N PHE A 100 -5.61 -25.99 -3.87
CA PHE A 100 -6.92 -25.72 -4.45
C PHE A 100 -6.93 -24.49 -5.35
N ILE A 101 -6.35 -23.38 -4.91
CA ILE A 101 -6.42 -22.07 -5.60
C ILE A 101 -5.47 -22.05 -6.79
N GLY A 102 -4.26 -22.60 -6.66
CA GLY A 102 -3.25 -22.57 -7.71
C GLY A 102 -3.73 -23.09 -9.07
N PRO A 103 -4.25 -24.34 -9.16
CA PRO A 103 -4.77 -24.88 -10.41
C PRO A 103 -5.93 -24.06 -10.98
N ARG A 104 -6.83 -23.54 -10.13
CA ARG A 104 -7.99 -22.75 -10.56
C ARG A 104 -7.61 -21.41 -11.17
N LEU A 105 -6.57 -20.75 -10.66
CA LEU A 105 -6.04 -19.52 -11.26
C LEU A 105 -5.40 -19.76 -12.63
N ARG A 106 -4.91 -20.99 -12.90
CA ARG A 106 -4.30 -21.36 -14.17
C ARG A 106 -5.30 -21.95 -15.17
N ASP A 107 -6.53 -22.22 -14.75
CA ASP A 107 -7.56 -22.85 -15.56
C ASP A 107 -8.23 -21.82 -16.49
N PRO A 108 -8.09 -21.94 -17.83
CA PRO A 108 -8.66 -21.00 -18.78
C PRO A 108 -10.18 -21.06 -18.92
N GLU A 109 -10.84 -22.11 -18.41
CA GLU A 109 -12.29 -22.28 -18.52
C GLU A 109 -13.06 -21.69 -17.34
N ARG A 110 -12.38 -21.41 -16.21
CA ARG A 110 -13.03 -21.07 -14.93
C ARG A 110 -12.75 -19.66 -14.42
N THR A 111 -11.67 -19.03 -14.87
CA THR A 111 -11.24 -17.71 -14.41
C THR A 111 -10.66 -16.91 -15.58
N PRO A 112 -10.48 -15.59 -15.46
CA PRO A 112 -9.46 -14.91 -16.25
C PRO A 112 -8.14 -15.67 -16.03
N SER A 113 -7.67 -16.40 -17.06
CA SER A 113 -6.56 -17.32 -16.90
C SER A 113 -5.27 -16.58 -16.55
N TYR A 114 -4.58 -17.05 -15.52
CA TYR A 114 -3.22 -16.64 -15.17
C TYR A 114 -2.28 -17.85 -15.26
N PRO A 115 -1.85 -18.28 -16.46
CA PRO A 115 -1.08 -19.51 -16.65
C PRO A 115 0.24 -19.56 -15.86
N LYS A 116 0.83 -18.39 -15.59
CA LYS A 116 2.08 -18.23 -14.83
C LYS A 116 1.86 -18.03 -13.33
N ALA A 117 0.62 -18.15 -12.84
CA ALA A 117 0.31 -17.92 -11.44
C ALA A 117 1.02 -18.93 -10.54
N ARG A 118 1.65 -18.41 -9.48
CA ARG A 118 2.29 -19.18 -8.41
C ARG A 118 1.59 -18.86 -7.10
N VAL A 119 1.21 -19.91 -6.38
CA VAL A 119 0.57 -19.82 -5.07
C VAL A 119 1.42 -20.63 -4.12
N TYR A 120 1.76 -20.06 -2.97
CA TYR A 120 2.56 -20.74 -1.96
C TYR A 120 2.23 -20.21 -0.56
N THR A 121 2.58 -20.99 0.45
CA THR A 121 2.39 -20.65 1.86
C THR A 121 3.34 -19.51 2.25
N SER A 122 2.79 -18.47 2.85
CA SER A 122 3.50 -17.34 3.45
C SER A 122 3.37 -17.38 4.97
N ARG A 123 4.03 -16.47 5.68
CA ARG A 123 4.01 -16.42 7.16
C ARG A 123 2.60 -16.44 7.78
N ARG A 124 1.57 -15.91 7.12
CA ARG A 124 0.22 -15.74 7.69
C ARG A 124 -0.90 -16.41 6.89
N GLY A 125 -0.58 -17.14 5.82
CA GLY A 125 -1.56 -17.68 4.90
C GLY A 125 -0.94 -17.96 3.54
N LEU A 126 -1.53 -17.43 2.48
CA LEU A 126 -1.09 -17.66 1.11
C LEU A 126 -0.52 -16.37 0.51
N LYS A 127 0.53 -16.49 -0.29
CA LYS A 127 0.99 -15.45 -1.21
C LYS A 127 0.77 -15.90 -2.64
N ILE A 128 0.12 -15.04 -3.43
CA ILE A 128 -0.27 -15.31 -4.81
C ILE A 128 0.47 -14.33 -5.72
N HIS A 129 1.30 -14.86 -6.61
CA HIS A 129 1.89 -14.13 -7.72
C HIS A 129 1.14 -14.50 -8.98
N PHE A 130 0.57 -13.51 -9.67
CA PHE A 130 -0.24 -13.78 -10.86
C PHE A 130 0.61 -14.00 -12.12
N GLY A 131 1.88 -13.58 -12.12
CA GLY A 131 2.78 -13.72 -13.28
C GLY A 131 2.29 -12.95 -14.52
N ALA A 132 1.52 -11.89 -14.29
CA ALA A 132 0.89 -11.04 -15.30
C ALA A 132 1.05 -9.57 -14.88
N PRO A 133 2.24 -8.96 -15.04
CA PRO A 133 2.47 -7.58 -14.66
C PRO A 133 1.55 -6.63 -15.43
N VAL A 134 1.16 -5.53 -14.79
CA VAL A 134 0.37 -4.43 -15.40
C VAL A 134 1.26 -3.20 -15.41
N ASN A 135 1.47 -2.59 -16.58
CA ASN A 135 2.39 -1.47 -16.77
C ASN A 135 3.78 -1.73 -16.13
N GLY A 136 4.30 -2.96 -16.30
CA GLY A 136 5.58 -3.38 -15.74
C GLY A 136 5.59 -3.64 -14.22
N THR A 137 4.45 -3.50 -13.55
CA THR A 137 4.31 -3.71 -12.11
C THR A 137 3.72 -5.09 -11.81
N ASP A 138 4.44 -5.88 -11.01
CA ASP A 138 3.91 -7.14 -10.50
C ASP A 138 2.83 -6.88 -9.45
N VAL A 139 1.69 -7.56 -9.62
CA VAL A 139 0.60 -7.53 -8.66
C VAL A 139 0.59 -8.86 -7.91
N THR A 140 0.66 -8.77 -6.58
CA THR A 140 0.56 -9.94 -5.70
C THR A 140 -0.59 -9.77 -4.71
N VAL A 141 -1.05 -10.90 -4.18
CA VAL A 141 -2.09 -10.92 -3.15
C VAL A 141 -1.59 -11.73 -1.97
N ASP A 142 -1.68 -11.12 -0.78
CA ASP A 142 -1.49 -11.80 0.49
C ASP A 142 -2.89 -12.14 1.04
N LEU A 143 -3.24 -13.42 1.00
CA LEU A 143 -4.51 -13.96 1.49
C LEU A 143 -4.28 -14.62 2.85
N ILE A 144 -4.58 -13.89 3.91
CA ILE A 144 -4.39 -14.32 5.30
C ILE A 144 -5.45 -15.36 5.67
N VAL A 145 -5.02 -16.46 6.28
CA VAL A 145 -5.93 -17.44 6.88
C VAL A 145 -6.23 -17.00 8.30
N ALA A 146 -7.49 -16.97 8.70
CA ALA A 146 -7.89 -16.48 10.01
C ALA A 146 -9.02 -17.28 10.63
N LEU A 147 -9.18 -17.15 11.94
CA LEU A 147 -10.34 -17.63 12.67
C LEU A 147 -11.01 -16.48 13.42
N ARG A 148 -12.33 -16.51 13.53
CA ARG A 148 -13.02 -15.62 14.48
C ARG A 148 -12.62 -15.98 15.89
N ARG A 149 -12.39 -14.96 16.71
CA ARG A 149 -12.24 -15.14 18.16
C ARG A 149 -13.59 -15.59 18.75
N ARG A 150 -13.56 -16.55 19.66
CA ARG A 150 -14.74 -17.01 20.40
C ARG A 150 -15.24 -15.91 21.33
N GLU A 151 -14.30 -15.24 21.99
CA GLU A 151 -14.57 -14.13 22.89
C GLU A 151 -13.90 -12.84 22.40
N GLY A 152 -14.65 -11.74 22.48
CA GLY A 152 -14.19 -10.42 22.09
C GLY A 152 -14.17 -10.17 20.58
N ARG A 153 -13.58 -9.04 20.21
CA ARG A 153 -13.54 -8.53 18.83
C ARG A 153 -12.31 -9.04 18.08
N GLY A 154 -12.46 -9.22 16.77
CA GLY A 154 -11.37 -9.48 15.84
C GLY A 154 -11.18 -10.96 15.50
N LEU A 155 -9.97 -11.25 15.02
CA LEU A 155 -9.56 -12.51 14.43
C LEU A 155 -8.29 -13.02 15.11
N TRP A 156 -8.13 -14.34 15.10
CA TRP A 156 -6.84 -14.99 15.28
C TRP A 156 -6.17 -15.12 13.92
N ILE A 157 -4.95 -14.59 13.80
CA ILE A 157 -4.09 -14.66 12.62
C ILE A 157 -2.85 -15.50 12.98
N PRO A 158 -2.51 -16.54 12.21
CA PRO A 158 -1.41 -17.43 12.51
C PRO A 158 -0.07 -16.81 12.15
N ASP A 159 0.98 -17.35 12.75
CA ASP A 159 2.39 -17.19 12.36
C ASP A 159 2.91 -18.59 11.99
N LEU A 160 2.75 -18.96 10.72
CA LEU A 160 3.07 -20.28 10.16
C LEU A 160 4.58 -20.59 10.14
N GLU A 161 5.43 -19.60 10.40
CA GLU A 161 6.87 -19.80 10.60
C GLU A 161 7.20 -20.29 12.01
N ARG A 162 6.23 -20.27 12.95
CA ARG A 162 6.41 -20.79 14.30
C ARG A 162 6.07 -22.28 14.35
N ALA A 163 6.76 -22.98 15.24
CA ALA A 163 6.45 -24.37 15.53
C ALA A 163 4.98 -24.52 15.99
N PRO A 164 4.27 -25.56 15.53
CA PRO A 164 2.92 -25.87 16.00
C PRO A 164 2.85 -25.92 17.54
N GLY A 165 1.77 -25.38 18.12
CA GLY A 165 1.59 -25.30 19.58
C GLY A 165 2.43 -24.25 20.29
N SER A 166 3.26 -23.46 19.58
CA SER A 166 3.97 -22.34 20.18
C SER A 166 2.99 -21.27 20.69
N LYS A 167 3.24 -20.74 21.89
CA LYS A 167 2.45 -19.64 22.48
C LYS A 167 2.35 -18.39 21.60
N ASN A 168 3.30 -18.23 20.67
CA ASN A 168 3.37 -17.11 19.73
C ASN A 168 3.02 -17.51 18.28
N ALA A 169 2.44 -18.70 18.06
CA ALA A 169 1.99 -19.15 16.74
C ALA A 169 0.73 -18.43 16.26
N TRP A 170 0.11 -17.62 17.12
CA TRP A 170 -1.11 -16.88 16.83
C TRP A 170 -1.04 -15.47 17.40
N SER A 171 -1.67 -14.54 16.70
CA SER A 171 -1.82 -13.15 17.11
C SER A 171 -3.26 -12.70 16.95
N ALA A 172 -3.78 -11.99 17.95
CA ALA A 172 -5.06 -11.32 17.84
C ALA A 172 -4.91 -10.09 16.93
N SER A 173 -5.88 -9.85 16.05
CA SER A 173 -5.90 -8.67 15.17
C SER A 173 -7.32 -8.32 14.75
N ASP A 174 -7.58 -7.07 14.42
CA ASP A 174 -8.88 -6.61 13.91
C ASP A 174 -8.73 -5.84 12.60
N PRO A 175 -8.36 -6.53 11.50
CA PRO A 175 -8.06 -5.88 10.23
C PRO A 175 -9.27 -5.13 9.67
N GLN A 176 -10.49 -5.66 9.84
CA GLN A 176 -11.72 -4.98 9.41
C GLN A 176 -12.02 -3.76 10.28
N GLY A 177 -11.83 -3.86 11.59
CA GLY A 177 -11.96 -2.70 12.47
C GLY A 177 -10.95 -1.61 12.20
N HIS A 178 -9.73 -1.92 11.77
CA HIS A 178 -8.77 -0.90 11.33
C HIS A 178 -9.25 -0.19 10.06
N VAL A 179 -9.83 -0.91 9.10
CA VAL A 179 -10.46 -0.31 7.91
C VAL A 179 -11.60 0.62 8.32
N GLU A 180 -12.49 0.17 9.19
CA GLU A 180 -13.60 0.99 9.71
C GLU A 180 -13.08 2.28 10.38
N LEU A 181 -12.05 2.21 11.23
CA LEU A 181 -11.50 3.40 11.90
C LEU A 181 -10.93 4.40 10.89
N LEU A 182 -10.08 3.91 9.98
CA LEU A 182 -9.38 4.76 9.02
C LEU A 182 -10.31 5.31 7.93
N THR A 183 -11.50 4.74 7.78
CA THR A 183 -12.56 5.23 6.88
C THR A 183 -13.71 5.93 7.60
N SER A 184 -13.62 6.14 8.92
CA SER A 184 -14.60 6.88 9.72
C SER A 184 -14.33 8.39 9.76
N GLY A 185 -15.30 9.17 10.28
CA GLY A 185 -15.18 10.62 10.47
C GLY A 185 -15.53 11.44 9.23
N ALA A 186 -15.38 12.77 9.31
CA ALA A 186 -15.76 13.69 8.23
C ALA A 186 -14.91 13.51 6.95
N ASP A 187 -15.54 13.68 5.79
CA ASP A 187 -14.93 13.50 4.46
C ASP A 187 -13.60 14.23 4.28
N ALA A 188 -13.52 15.49 4.69
CA ALA A 188 -12.31 16.28 4.60
C ALA A 188 -11.17 15.69 5.44
N LEU A 189 -11.45 15.28 6.67
CA LEU A 189 -10.48 14.66 7.57
C LEU A 189 -9.95 13.33 7.02
N ARG A 190 -10.86 12.48 6.50
CA ARG A 190 -10.48 11.21 5.86
C ARG A 190 -9.55 11.43 4.68
N ARG A 191 -9.84 12.43 3.83
CA ARG A 191 -8.98 12.76 2.68
C ARG A 191 -7.60 13.20 3.14
N THR A 192 -7.50 14.10 4.12
CA THR A 192 -6.21 14.55 4.66
C THR A 192 -5.42 13.38 5.27
N ARG A 193 -6.04 12.55 6.12
CA ARG A 193 -5.41 11.35 6.70
C ARG A 193 -4.86 10.41 5.62
N ARG A 194 -5.68 10.04 4.63
CA ARG A 194 -5.26 9.14 3.54
C ARG A 194 -4.06 9.69 2.77
N ARG A 195 -4.02 10.99 2.52
CA ARG A 195 -2.91 11.65 1.81
C ARG A 195 -1.65 11.70 2.67
N ALA A 196 -1.77 12.07 3.94
CA ALA A 196 -0.67 12.06 4.89
C ALA A 196 -0.06 10.66 5.06
N ILE A 197 -0.88 9.62 5.23
CA ILE A 197 -0.41 8.23 5.34
C ILE A 197 0.38 7.81 4.11
N ARG A 198 -0.08 8.16 2.90
CA ARG A 198 0.63 7.83 1.66
C ARG A 198 2.02 8.47 1.62
N ILE A 199 2.13 9.75 1.98
CA ILE A 199 3.41 10.46 2.05
C ILE A 199 4.32 9.84 3.11
N LEU A 200 3.81 9.56 4.30
CA LEU A 200 4.58 8.93 5.38
C LEU A 200 5.09 7.54 4.99
N LYS A 201 4.26 6.73 4.33
CA LYS A 201 4.67 5.43 3.79
C LYS A 201 5.75 5.58 2.73
N ALA A 202 5.61 6.55 1.82
CA ALA A 202 6.62 6.82 0.79
C ALA A 202 7.95 7.28 1.40
N TRP A 203 7.92 8.15 2.42
CA TRP A 203 9.09 8.58 3.18
C TRP A 203 9.79 7.39 3.86
N ASN A 204 9.02 6.54 4.53
CA ASN A 204 9.55 5.35 5.20
C ASN A 204 10.17 4.33 4.21
N ALA A 205 9.67 4.28 2.98
CA ALA A 205 10.21 3.44 1.89
C ALA A 205 11.54 3.98 1.30
N GLN A 206 11.94 5.21 1.62
CA GLN A 206 13.21 5.77 1.16
C GLN A 206 14.41 5.14 1.86
N ALA A 207 14.24 4.64 3.08
CA ALA A 207 15.29 3.91 3.79
C ALA A 207 15.56 2.55 3.11
N THR A 208 16.78 2.03 3.27
CA THR A 208 17.11 0.65 2.87
C THR A 208 16.32 -0.36 3.70
N LYS A 209 16.22 -0.11 5.00
CA LYS A 209 15.35 -0.83 5.92
C LYS A 209 14.29 0.14 6.47
N PRO A 210 13.00 -0.06 6.13
CA PRO A 210 11.90 0.70 6.70
C PRO A 210 11.95 0.69 8.24
N GLY A 211 11.71 1.85 8.85
CA GLY A 211 11.69 2.00 10.30
C GLY A 211 10.34 1.60 10.92
N PHE A 212 9.27 1.67 10.13
CA PHE A 212 7.89 1.52 10.61
C PHE A 212 7.08 0.58 9.72
N SER A 213 6.09 -0.09 10.29
CA SER A 213 5.07 -0.78 9.50
C SER A 213 4.08 0.24 8.92
N SER A 214 3.48 -0.09 7.77
CA SER A 214 2.39 0.72 7.19
C SER A 214 1.23 0.92 8.16
N HIS A 215 0.97 -0.07 9.01
CA HIS A 215 -0.08 -0.01 10.02
C HIS A 215 0.26 0.99 11.13
N GLN A 216 1.48 0.98 11.67
CA GLN A 216 1.92 1.93 12.69
C GLN A 216 1.83 3.39 12.21
N LEU A 217 2.28 3.67 10.98
CA LEU A 217 2.14 4.99 10.37
C LEU A 217 0.67 5.40 10.20
N SER A 218 -0.21 4.44 9.91
CA SER A 218 -1.65 4.69 9.77
C SER A 218 -2.31 4.99 11.12
N VAL A 219 -1.88 4.33 12.19
CA VAL A 219 -2.35 4.58 13.56
C VAL A 219 -1.94 5.98 14.02
N TRP A 220 -0.68 6.36 13.86
CA TRP A 220 -0.26 7.72 14.20
C TRP A 220 -0.98 8.79 13.39
N ALA A 221 -1.23 8.55 12.10
CA ALA A 221 -2.03 9.48 11.30
C ALA A 221 -3.51 9.53 11.74
N TYR A 222 -4.08 8.42 12.21
CA TYR A 222 -5.42 8.40 12.78
C TYR A 222 -5.49 9.21 14.08
N GLU A 223 -4.47 9.10 14.93
CA GLU A 223 -4.43 9.76 16.24
C GLU A 223 -4.08 11.25 16.14
N PHE A 224 -3.06 11.62 15.36
CA PHE A 224 -2.48 12.96 15.41
C PHE A 224 -3.00 13.92 14.32
N VAL A 225 -3.64 13.40 13.27
CA VAL A 225 -4.23 14.28 12.25
C VAL A 225 -5.63 14.71 12.68
N GLU A 226 -5.77 16.02 12.86
CA GLU A 226 -6.99 16.68 13.32
C GLU A 226 -7.76 17.38 12.18
N PRO A 227 -9.04 17.71 12.38
CA PRO A 227 -9.80 18.52 11.45
C PRO A 227 -9.12 19.86 11.14
N ARG A 228 -9.26 20.34 9.90
CA ARG A 228 -8.71 21.61 9.38
C ARG A 228 -7.19 21.65 9.19
N MET A 229 -6.44 20.60 9.55
CA MET A 229 -5.04 20.52 9.16
C MET A 229 -4.90 20.44 7.61
N GLY A 230 -3.98 21.23 7.07
CA GLY A 230 -3.49 21.05 5.71
C GLY A 230 -2.58 19.82 5.60
N LEU A 231 -2.35 19.32 4.38
CA LEU A 231 -1.55 18.12 4.14
C LEU A 231 -0.14 18.19 4.74
N VAL A 232 0.58 19.28 4.47
CA VAL A 232 1.95 19.49 4.97
C VAL A 232 1.99 19.50 6.49
N GLY A 233 1.09 20.28 7.11
CA GLY A 233 0.95 20.34 8.57
C GLY A 233 0.59 18.98 9.18
N ALA A 234 -0.27 18.20 8.53
CA ALA A 234 -0.62 16.85 8.97
C ALA A 234 0.58 15.90 8.94
N VAL A 235 1.39 15.91 7.87
CA VAL A 235 2.61 15.08 7.78
C VAL A 235 3.62 15.49 8.85
N HIS A 236 3.89 16.79 9.00
CA HIS A 236 4.78 17.32 10.04
C HIS A 236 4.33 16.91 11.45
N THR A 237 3.04 17.09 11.75
CA THR A 237 2.48 16.75 13.07
C THR A 237 2.66 15.27 13.37
N VAL A 238 2.39 14.38 12.42
CA VAL A 238 2.59 12.93 12.64
C VAL A 238 4.05 12.59 12.91
N LEU A 239 4.99 13.16 12.14
CA LEU A 239 6.42 12.93 12.35
C LEU A 239 6.85 13.42 13.75
N LEU A 240 6.45 14.63 14.12
CA LEU A 240 6.83 15.27 15.38
C LEU A 240 6.24 14.54 16.59
N GLU A 241 4.94 14.29 16.60
CA GLU A 241 4.25 13.66 17.73
C GLU A 241 4.66 12.19 17.89
N ALA A 242 4.90 11.46 16.79
CA ALA A 242 5.45 10.11 16.87
C ALA A 242 6.88 10.10 17.44
N ALA A 243 7.73 11.07 17.08
CA ALA A 243 9.06 11.21 17.67
C ALA A 243 8.97 11.49 19.18
N LEU A 244 8.13 12.45 19.59
CA LEU A 244 7.91 12.78 21.00
C LEU A 244 7.38 11.60 21.79
N ARG A 245 6.46 10.81 21.21
CA ARG A 245 5.95 9.58 21.84
C ARG A 245 7.07 8.58 22.10
N LEU A 246 7.89 8.28 21.10
CA LEU A 246 9.02 7.35 21.26
C LEU A 246 10.05 7.87 22.26
N GLN A 247 10.33 9.18 22.25
CA GLN A 247 11.22 9.83 23.20
C GLN A 247 10.75 9.65 24.66
N ARG A 248 9.44 9.67 24.88
CA ARG A 248 8.82 9.46 26.21
C ARG A 248 8.71 7.98 26.59
N GLY A 249 9.08 7.05 25.70
CA GLY A 249 8.91 5.61 25.93
C GLY A 249 7.45 5.16 25.96
N GLU A 250 6.55 5.94 25.36
CA GLU A 250 5.11 5.65 25.34
C GLU A 250 4.78 4.63 24.22
N PRO A 251 4.05 3.54 24.52
CA PRO A 251 3.68 2.56 23.52
C PRO A 251 2.67 3.13 22.52
N THR A 252 2.75 2.68 21.26
CA THR A 252 1.68 2.92 20.29
C THR A 252 0.65 1.81 20.40
N LYS A 253 -0.46 2.09 21.06
CA LYS A 253 -1.51 1.09 21.29
C LYS A 253 -2.21 0.70 19.99
N ASP A 254 -2.70 -0.52 19.90
CA ASP A 254 -3.68 -0.87 18.87
C ASP A 254 -4.96 -0.05 19.12
N PRO A 255 -5.43 0.78 18.15
CA PRO A 255 -6.62 1.59 18.34
C PRO A 255 -7.90 0.76 18.52
N ARG A 256 -7.88 -0.54 18.22
CA ARG A 256 -8.98 -1.47 18.54
C ARG A 256 -8.78 -2.24 19.84
N SER A 257 -7.62 -2.12 20.48
CA SER A 257 -7.25 -2.88 21.69
C SER A 257 -7.42 -4.40 21.53
N VAL A 258 -7.13 -4.91 20.32
CA VAL A 258 -7.20 -6.34 20.00
C VAL A 258 -5.80 -6.94 19.89
N SER A 259 -4.91 -6.23 19.21
CA SER A 259 -3.51 -6.60 18.98
C SER A 259 -2.62 -6.06 20.10
N PRO A 260 -1.43 -6.64 20.32
CA PRO A 260 -0.40 -6.02 21.15
C PRO A 260 0.00 -4.63 20.63
N ASP A 261 0.64 -3.86 21.50
CA ASP A 261 1.18 -2.55 21.15
C ASP A 261 2.14 -2.64 19.96
N LEU A 262 2.02 -1.65 19.07
CA LEU A 262 2.79 -1.48 17.86
C LEU A 262 4.19 -0.99 18.21
N LYS A 263 5.19 -1.60 17.58
CA LYS A 263 6.60 -1.28 17.76
C LYS A 263 7.26 -0.94 16.43
N PRO A 264 8.22 -0.01 16.42
CA PRO A 264 9.08 0.20 15.26
C PRO A 264 9.80 -1.08 14.83
N LEU A 265 10.19 -1.15 13.56
CA LEU A 265 10.94 -2.27 12.96
C LEU A 265 12.46 -2.18 13.19
N ILE A 266 12.89 -1.11 13.87
CA ILE A 266 14.26 -0.76 14.25
C ILE A 266 14.25 -0.32 15.71
N PRO A 267 15.42 -0.19 16.38
CA PRO A 267 15.46 0.28 17.77
C PRO A 267 14.76 1.63 17.96
N ASP A 268 14.07 1.81 19.08
CA ASP A 268 13.23 3.00 19.34
C ASP A 268 14.02 4.31 19.24
N ALA A 269 15.26 4.36 19.72
CA ALA A 269 16.13 5.53 19.61
C ALA A 269 16.49 5.89 18.16
N ASP A 270 16.61 4.90 17.27
CA ASP A 270 16.84 5.14 15.85
C ASP A 270 15.56 5.58 15.13
N ALA A 271 14.43 5.00 15.52
CA ALA A 271 13.12 5.38 15.01
C ALA A 271 12.76 6.83 15.41
N GLU A 272 12.94 7.19 16.68
CA GLU A 272 12.76 8.54 17.20
C GLU A 272 13.61 9.54 16.43
N ARG A 273 14.92 9.29 16.33
CA ARG A 273 15.86 10.16 15.62
C ARG A 273 15.46 10.37 14.16
N ARG A 274 15.04 9.31 13.45
CA ARG A 274 14.59 9.41 12.04
C ARG A 274 13.35 10.31 11.91
N LEU A 275 12.36 10.12 12.77
CA LEU A 275 11.14 10.94 12.79
C LEU A 275 11.47 12.40 13.12
N ARG A 276 12.31 12.63 14.14
CA ARG A 276 12.74 13.96 14.57
C ARG A 276 13.42 14.73 13.45
N VAL A 277 14.43 14.13 12.82
CA VAL A 277 15.16 14.77 11.71
C VAL A 277 14.22 15.12 10.57
N ALA A 278 13.27 14.23 10.25
CA ALA A 278 12.29 14.51 9.21
C ALA A 278 11.33 15.64 9.57
N ALA A 279 10.86 15.69 10.82
CA ALA A 279 10.02 16.76 11.34
C ALA A 279 10.76 18.11 11.32
N ASP A 280 11.98 18.16 11.86
CA ASP A 280 12.77 19.39 11.95
C ASP A 280 13.10 19.97 10.57
N LYS A 281 13.40 19.12 9.58
CA LYS A 281 13.61 19.56 8.20
C LYS A 281 12.33 20.08 7.57
N LEU A 282 11.21 19.39 7.76
CA LEU A 282 9.93 19.85 7.23
C LEU A 282 9.48 21.16 7.91
N ALA A 283 9.78 21.36 9.20
CA ALA A 283 9.50 22.59 9.93
C ALA A 283 10.21 23.80 9.30
N LYS A 284 11.45 23.64 8.82
CA LYS A 284 12.18 24.69 8.10
C LYS A 284 11.47 25.12 6.82
N ALA A 285 11.05 24.16 5.99
CA ALA A 285 10.29 24.46 4.78
C ALA A 285 8.89 25.04 5.10
N ILE A 286 8.27 24.67 6.22
CA ILE A 286 6.99 25.27 6.64
C ILE A 286 7.17 26.75 7.03
N ALA A 287 8.32 27.11 7.63
CA ALA A 287 8.61 28.48 8.04
C ALA A 287 8.81 29.43 6.84
N ASP A 288 9.36 28.93 5.74
CA ASP A 288 9.49 29.66 4.47
C ASP A 288 9.00 28.78 3.29
N PRO A 289 7.68 28.71 3.06
CA PRO A 289 7.09 27.76 2.12
C PRO A 289 7.25 28.14 0.65
N ASP A 290 7.78 29.33 0.36
CA ASP A 290 8.02 29.83 -1.00
C ASP A 290 9.52 29.89 -1.36
N ASP A 291 10.43 29.65 -0.40
CA ASP A 291 11.85 29.41 -0.67
C ASP A 291 12.04 28.08 -1.42
N ILE A 292 12.25 28.20 -2.73
CA ILE A 292 12.40 27.07 -3.66
C ILE A 292 13.58 26.19 -3.26
N ASP A 293 14.70 26.78 -2.82
CA ASP A 293 15.93 26.04 -2.53
C ASP A 293 15.76 25.25 -1.23
N THR A 294 15.20 25.87 -0.18
CA THR A 294 14.86 25.18 1.06
C THR A 294 13.87 24.04 0.83
N VAL A 295 12.82 24.27 0.04
CA VAL A 295 11.83 23.23 -0.27
C VAL A 295 12.47 22.08 -1.06
N ALA A 296 13.31 22.37 -2.05
CA ALA A 296 14.01 21.35 -2.82
C ALA A 296 14.93 20.49 -1.94
N GLU A 297 15.74 21.11 -1.06
CA GLU A 297 16.62 20.40 -0.14
C GLU A 297 15.84 19.45 0.78
N VAL A 298 14.69 19.90 1.29
CA VAL A 298 13.83 19.09 2.15
C VAL A 298 13.25 17.89 1.39
N LEU A 299 12.80 18.08 0.14
CA LEU A 299 12.25 17.00 -0.68
C LEU A 299 13.33 15.98 -1.08
N GLU A 300 14.52 16.43 -1.44
CA GLU A 300 15.66 15.55 -1.73
C GLU A 300 16.07 14.74 -0.51
N HIS A 301 16.04 15.35 0.67
CA HIS A 301 16.35 14.65 1.91
C HIS A 301 15.28 13.63 2.30
N LEU A 302 14.00 14.02 2.22
CA LEU A 302 12.89 13.18 2.65
C LEU A 302 12.50 12.12 1.63
N PHE A 303 12.71 12.36 0.34
CA PHE A 303 12.28 11.51 -0.78
C PHE A 303 13.37 11.25 -1.83
N PRO A 304 14.61 10.91 -1.44
CA PRO A 304 15.75 10.84 -2.35
C PRO A 304 15.57 9.85 -3.50
N LYS A 305 14.93 8.70 -3.27
CA LYS A 305 14.69 7.72 -4.36
C LYS A 305 13.66 8.26 -5.34
N THR A 306 12.56 8.80 -4.82
CA THR A 306 11.45 9.33 -5.64
C THR A 306 11.89 10.56 -6.46
N MET A 307 12.72 11.45 -5.90
CA MET A 307 13.24 12.60 -6.64
C MET A 307 14.19 12.16 -7.77
N ARG A 308 15.10 11.20 -7.51
CA ARG A 308 15.96 10.63 -8.57
C ARG A 308 15.18 9.97 -9.70
N GLU A 309 14.06 9.32 -9.40
CA GLU A 309 13.21 8.72 -10.43
C GLU A 309 12.49 9.78 -11.27
N ARG A 310 12.00 10.84 -10.63
CA ARG A 310 11.43 12.01 -11.33
C ARG A 310 12.44 12.61 -12.30
N GLU A 311 13.69 12.81 -11.87
CA GLU A 311 14.76 13.32 -12.72
C GLU A 311 15.03 12.40 -13.91
N ARG A 312 15.15 11.08 -13.68
CA ARG A 312 15.36 10.10 -14.75
C ARG A 312 14.22 10.10 -15.77
N ALA A 313 12.97 10.15 -15.30
CA ALA A 313 11.81 10.21 -16.18
C ALA A 313 11.80 11.50 -17.01
N PHE A 314 12.15 12.64 -16.41
CA PHE A 314 12.27 13.91 -17.11
C PHE A 314 13.39 13.88 -18.16
N SER A 315 14.58 13.40 -17.81
CA SER A 315 15.70 13.25 -18.75
C SER A 315 15.35 12.35 -19.94
N ALA A 316 14.68 11.21 -19.69
CA ALA A 316 14.21 10.31 -20.73
C ALA A 316 13.20 10.97 -21.67
N ALA A 317 12.28 11.78 -21.14
CA ALA A 317 11.31 12.52 -21.95
C ALA A 317 11.95 13.67 -22.77
N SER A 318 13.05 14.25 -22.27
CA SER A 318 13.77 15.36 -22.92
C SER A 318 14.81 14.94 -23.97
N THR A 319 15.04 13.64 -24.15
CA THR A 319 15.98 13.15 -25.18
C THR A 319 15.28 13.14 -26.54
N PRO A 320 15.70 13.95 -27.54
CA PRO A 320 15.12 13.86 -28.88
C PRO A 320 15.44 12.48 -29.46
N LEU A 321 14.42 11.81 -30.02
CA LEU A 321 14.61 10.62 -30.86
C LEU A 321 15.64 10.96 -31.93
N SER A 322 16.89 10.50 -31.77
CA SER A 322 17.84 10.46 -32.87
C SER A 322 17.22 9.58 -33.94
N THR A 323 16.67 10.22 -34.96
CA THR A 323 16.31 9.58 -36.21
C THR A 323 17.54 8.82 -36.70
N THR A 324 17.39 7.50 -36.86
CA THR A 324 18.35 6.64 -37.54
C THR A 324 18.42 7.05 -39.01
N ALA A 325 19.17 8.11 -39.29
CA ALA A 325 19.67 8.44 -40.61
C ALA A 325 21.05 7.79 -40.77
N SER A 326 21.08 6.48 -41.01
CA SER A 326 22.22 5.77 -41.60
C SER A 326 21.91 4.28 -41.76
N LEU A 327 21.09 3.97 -42.76
CA LEU A 327 21.26 2.79 -43.62
C LEU A 327 20.52 3.13 -44.92
N GLY A 328 21.29 3.55 -45.92
CA GLY A 328 20.77 4.02 -47.19
C GLY A 328 20.00 2.93 -47.93
N LEU A 329 18.76 3.24 -48.27
CA LEU A 329 18.06 2.76 -49.45
C LEU A 329 17.06 3.84 -49.84
N ALA A 330 17.31 4.43 -51.01
CA ALA A 330 16.48 5.47 -51.60
C ALA A 330 15.04 4.98 -51.80
N GLY A 331 14.07 5.78 -51.37
CA GLY A 331 12.65 5.55 -51.62
C GLY A 331 11.85 6.80 -51.25
N ALA A 332 11.00 7.26 -52.17
CA ALA A 332 10.40 8.59 -52.20
C ALA A 332 9.62 8.99 -50.94
N SER A 333 9.73 10.28 -50.59
CA SER A 333 8.96 10.94 -49.54
C SER A 333 7.45 10.89 -49.83
N LEU A 334 6.70 10.10 -49.07
CA LEU A 334 5.24 10.19 -49.00
C LEU A 334 4.88 11.44 -48.19
N LEU A 335 4.39 12.47 -48.89
CA LEU A 335 3.74 13.64 -48.29
C LEU A 335 2.48 13.19 -47.55
N LEU A 336 2.52 13.20 -46.22
CA LEU A 336 1.32 13.11 -45.39
C LEU A 336 0.58 14.46 -45.46
N PRO A 337 -0.71 14.50 -45.86
CA PRO A 337 -1.46 15.74 -45.91
C PRO A 337 -1.77 16.27 -44.50
N LYS A 338 -1.62 17.58 -44.32
CA LYS A 338 -1.99 18.31 -43.09
C LYS A 338 -3.50 18.16 -42.84
N THR A 339 -3.89 17.53 -41.74
CA THR A 339 -5.28 17.56 -41.27
C THR A 339 -5.58 18.91 -40.60
N ARG A 340 -6.63 19.58 -41.09
CA ARG A 340 -7.13 20.88 -40.62
C ARG A 340 -7.71 20.75 -39.20
N SER A 341 -7.40 21.72 -38.35
CA SER A 341 -8.13 22.04 -37.12
C SER A 341 -9.55 22.49 -37.46
N TRP A 342 -10.56 21.86 -36.86
CA TRP A 342 -11.95 22.31 -36.92
C TRP A 342 -12.12 23.54 -36.02
N ARG A 343 -12.50 24.69 -36.61
CA ARG A 343 -13.07 25.85 -35.92
C ARG A 343 -14.59 25.75 -36.02
N GLU A 344 -15.23 26.11 -34.92
CA GLU A 344 -16.63 26.53 -34.85
C GLU A 344 -16.91 27.67 -35.83
N ASP A 345 -18.07 27.62 -36.47
CA ASP A 345 -18.96 28.74 -36.77
C ASP A 345 -20.28 28.12 -37.23
N THR A 346 -21.43 28.53 -36.70
CA THR A 346 -22.12 29.67 -37.32
C THR A 346 -23.20 30.21 -36.40
N ALA A 347 -23.12 31.51 -36.17
CA ALA A 347 -24.27 32.36 -35.95
C ALA A 347 -25.20 32.33 -37.18
N VAL A 348 -26.50 32.35 -36.92
CA VAL A 348 -27.53 32.71 -37.92
C VAL A 348 -28.33 33.86 -37.31
N GLU A 349 -28.18 35.05 -37.88
CA GLU A 349 -29.17 36.13 -37.80
C GLU A 349 -30.29 35.84 -38.80
N ARG A 350 -31.54 35.78 -38.31
CA ARG A 350 -32.61 36.73 -38.65
C ARG A 350 -33.78 36.59 -37.68
#